data_AF-B0EHH8-F1
#
_entry.id   AF-B0EHH8-F1
#
_cell.length_a   1.000
_cell.length_b   1.000
_cell.length_c   1.000
_cell.angle_alpha   90.00
_cell.angle_beta   90.00
_cell.angle_gamma   90.00
#
_symmetry.space_group_name_H-M   'P 1'
#
loop_
_entity.id
_entity.type
_entity.pdbx_description
1 polymer ?
#
loop_
_entity_poly.entity_id
_entity_poly.type
_entity_poly.pdbx_seq_one_letter_code
_entity_poly.pdbx_strand_id
1 'polypeptide(L)'
;MKIGYNEIMITSMYFDDIKDFINLEIGIKRFQGNIERFHFNPIPLNEYSRKLFANIETFHIYNKYDEIFNDGKYLNKNKYGNIISSEVKSLGYECFYNGYELTTINIPSSISEIGYYCFDGCSSLTSINIPSSISKLGDRCFYKCTSLTSINIPSSITSFGWGCFYKCGCEKELKKNKRIPRNCFNK
;
A
#
# COMPACT_ATOMS: atom_id res chain seq x y z
N MET A 1 -19.56 -20.04 12.49
CA MET A 1 -18.96 -20.42 11.19
C MET A 1 -19.61 -19.51 10.14
N LYS A 2 -18.93 -18.44 9.69
CA LYS A 2 -19.54 -17.51 8.71
C LYS A 2 -19.41 -18.12 7.31
N ILE A 3 -20.49 -18.77 6.89
CA ILE A 3 -20.72 -19.45 5.61
C ILE A 3 -21.06 -18.36 4.56
N GLY A 4 -20.13 -18.02 3.67
CA GLY A 4 -20.32 -16.95 2.69
C GLY A 4 -19.19 -16.72 1.69
N TYR A 5 -17.99 -17.26 1.91
CA TYR A 5 -16.84 -17.07 1.02
C TYR A 5 -16.98 -17.80 -0.31
N ASN A 6 -17.48 -19.03 -0.27
CA ASN A 6 -17.55 -19.89 -1.46
C ASN A 6 -18.79 -19.55 -2.31
N GLU A 7 -19.82 -18.98 -1.70
CA GLU A 7 -21.10 -18.76 -2.34
C GLU A 7 -21.08 -17.58 -3.31
N ILE A 8 -20.38 -16.49 -2.97
CA ILE A 8 -20.21 -15.38 -3.91
C ILE A 8 -19.39 -15.82 -5.12
N MET A 9 -18.37 -16.66 -4.91
CA MET A 9 -17.55 -17.24 -5.97
C MET A 9 -18.37 -18.11 -6.91
N ILE A 10 -19.33 -18.88 -6.38
CA ILE A 10 -20.23 -19.70 -7.21
C ILE A 10 -21.18 -18.79 -8.00
N THR A 11 -21.80 -17.79 -7.36
CA THR A 11 -22.72 -16.89 -8.05
C THR A 11 -22.04 -15.99 -9.08
N SER A 12 -20.78 -15.59 -8.86
CA SER A 12 -20.06 -14.69 -9.77
C SER A 12 -19.70 -15.32 -11.10
N MET A 13 -19.71 -16.65 -11.20
CA MET A 13 -19.52 -17.34 -12.48
C MET A 13 -20.66 -17.07 -13.48
N TYR A 14 -21.78 -16.50 -13.02
CA TYR A 14 -22.97 -16.23 -13.81
C TYR A 14 -23.20 -14.73 -14.07
N PHE A 15 -22.24 -13.85 -13.75
CA PHE A 15 -22.38 -12.42 -14.04
C PHE A 15 -21.87 -12.11 -15.45
N ASP A 16 -22.70 -11.40 -16.21
CA ASP A 16 -22.34 -10.90 -17.54
C ASP A 16 -21.66 -9.54 -17.43
N ASP A 17 -22.11 -8.70 -16.50
CA ASP A 17 -21.48 -7.40 -16.23
C ASP A 17 -21.53 -6.95 -14.75
N ILE A 18 -20.97 -5.78 -14.46
CA ILE A 18 -20.89 -5.24 -13.10
C ILE A 18 -22.27 -4.93 -12.48
N LYS A 19 -23.30 -4.69 -13.30
CA LYS A 19 -24.66 -4.43 -12.81
C LYS A 19 -25.25 -5.68 -12.19
N ASP A 20 -24.92 -6.88 -12.67
CA ASP A 20 -25.39 -8.14 -12.06
C ASP A 20 -24.89 -8.27 -10.62
N PHE A 21 -23.63 -7.92 -10.39
CA PHE A 21 -23.05 -7.88 -9.05
C PHE A 21 -23.70 -6.80 -8.17
N ILE A 22 -23.92 -5.58 -8.70
CA ILE A 22 -24.61 -4.49 -7.97
C ILE A 22 -26.04 -4.91 -7.60
N ASN A 23 -26.75 -5.53 -8.54
CA ASN A 23 -28.12 -6.02 -8.33
C ASN A 23 -28.17 -7.13 -7.28
N LEU A 24 -27.16 -8.01 -7.23
CA LEU A 24 -27.03 -9.04 -6.19
C LEU A 24 -26.81 -8.42 -4.80
N GLU A 25 -25.89 -7.45 -4.69
CA GLU A 25 -25.58 -6.75 -3.43
C GLU A 25 -26.78 -5.97 -2.87
N ILE A 26 -27.56 -5.33 -3.76
CA ILE A 26 -28.74 -4.56 -3.38
C ILE A 26 -29.94 -5.48 -3.12
N GLY A 27 -30.12 -6.50 -3.96
CA GLY A 27 -31.32 -7.35 -3.97
C GLY A 27 -31.30 -8.46 -2.92
N ILE A 28 -30.12 -8.89 -2.45
CA ILE A 28 -29.98 -10.03 -1.56
C ILE A 28 -29.24 -9.62 -0.29
N LYS A 29 -29.99 -9.49 0.82
CA LYS A 29 -29.45 -9.15 2.16
C LYS A 29 -28.28 -10.03 2.62
N ARG A 30 -28.20 -11.28 2.13
CA ARG A 30 -27.10 -12.21 2.44
C ARG A 30 -25.75 -11.73 1.88
N PHE A 31 -25.76 -11.06 0.73
CA PHE A 31 -24.56 -10.56 0.06
C PHE A 31 -24.26 -9.09 0.40
N GLN A 32 -25.24 -8.35 0.92
CA GLN A 32 -25.06 -6.96 1.36
C GLN A 32 -23.78 -6.73 2.17
N GLY A 33 -22.93 -5.83 1.68
CA GLY A 33 -21.68 -5.44 2.32
C GLY A 33 -20.46 -6.25 1.87
N ASN A 34 -20.56 -7.08 0.82
CA ASN A 34 -19.36 -7.68 0.25
C ASN A 34 -18.50 -6.65 -0.47
N ILE A 35 -19.10 -5.58 -1.03
CA ILE A 35 -18.35 -4.44 -1.59
C ILE A 35 -17.34 -3.90 -0.57
N GLU A 36 -17.76 -3.71 0.69
CA GLU A 36 -16.89 -3.29 1.79
C GLU A 36 -15.76 -4.29 2.08
N ARG A 37 -15.97 -5.58 1.79
CA ARG A 37 -14.95 -6.62 1.90
C ARG A 37 -13.96 -6.59 0.75
N PHE A 38 -14.34 -6.15 -0.45
CA PHE A 38 -13.39 -5.95 -1.55
C PHE A 38 -12.40 -4.81 -1.28
N HIS A 39 -12.74 -3.86 -0.40
CA HIS A 39 -11.79 -2.85 0.10
C HIS A 39 -10.68 -3.47 0.98
N PHE A 40 -10.85 -4.69 1.47
CA PHE A 40 -9.82 -5.47 2.17
C PHE A 40 -9.58 -6.76 1.40
N ASN A 41 -8.66 -6.75 0.43
CA ASN A 41 -8.45 -7.83 -0.55
C ASN A 41 -8.78 -9.24 0.01
N PRO A 42 -9.99 -9.78 -0.22
CA PRO A 42 -10.48 -10.94 0.51
C PRO A 42 -9.79 -12.23 0.05
N ILE A 43 -9.15 -12.20 -1.11
CA ILE A 43 -8.56 -13.37 -1.73
C ILE A 43 -7.05 -13.12 -1.85
N PRO A 44 -6.21 -13.94 -1.21
CA PRO A 44 -4.78 -13.95 -1.48
C PRO A 44 -4.56 -14.18 -2.98
N LEU A 45 -3.90 -13.25 -3.65
CA LEU A 45 -3.63 -13.36 -5.07
C LEU A 45 -2.34 -14.16 -5.27
N ASN A 46 -2.52 -15.36 -5.81
CA ASN A 46 -1.48 -16.30 -6.18
C ASN A 46 -1.77 -16.85 -7.59
N GLU A 47 -0.85 -17.64 -8.14
CA GLU A 47 -0.92 -18.15 -9.52
C GLU A 47 -2.24 -18.91 -9.78
N TYR A 48 -2.77 -19.56 -8.75
CA TYR A 48 -4.03 -20.28 -8.82
C TYR A 48 -5.24 -19.34 -8.81
N SER A 49 -5.35 -18.43 -7.83
CA SER A 49 -6.51 -17.53 -7.71
C SER A 49 -6.58 -16.52 -8.86
N ARG A 50 -5.45 -16.13 -9.44
CA ARG A 50 -5.39 -15.25 -10.64
C ARG A 50 -6.04 -15.83 -11.88
N LYS A 51 -6.02 -17.15 -12.05
CA LYS A 51 -6.71 -17.83 -13.17
C LYS A 51 -8.22 -17.64 -13.08
N LEU A 52 -8.75 -17.47 -11.87
CA LEU A 52 -10.18 -17.24 -11.61
C LEU A 52 -10.57 -15.77 -11.71
N PHE A 53 -9.62 -14.85 -11.54
CA PHE A 53 -9.86 -13.41 -11.47
C PHE A 53 -8.87 -12.61 -12.32
N ALA A 54 -8.84 -12.87 -13.63
CA ALA A 54 -7.87 -12.27 -14.57
C ALA A 54 -7.90 -10.73 -14.64
N ASN A 55 -9.00 -10.12 -14.19
CA ASN A 55 -9.23 -8.66 -14.21
C ASN A 55 -9.31 -8.02 -12.82
N ILE A 56 -9.00 -8.74 -11.74
CA ILE A 56 -8.92 -8.11 -10.42
C ILE A 56 -7.68 -7.21 -10.36
N GLU A 57 -7.90 -5.95 -10.00
CA GLU A 57 -6.89 -4.96 -9.65
C GLU A 57 -6.95 -4.73 -8.14
N THR A 58 -5.83 -4.81 -7.42
CA THR A 58 -5.82 -4.41 -6.01
C THR A 58 -5.50 -2.93 -5.89
N PHE A 59 -6.38 -2.20 -5.20
CA PHE A 59 -6.20 -0.79 -4.86
C PHE A 59 -5.07 -0.53 -3.84
N HIS A 60 -4.41 -1.59 -3.35
CA HIS A 60 -3.50 -1.56 -2.22
C HIS A 60 -2.30 -2.52 -2.43
N ILE A 61 -1.08 -2.05 -2.15
CA ILE A 61 0.17 -2.84 -2.26
C ILE A 61 0.58 -3.31 -0.85
N TYR A 62 0.40 -4.59 -0.51
CA TYR A 62 0.40 -5.03 0.90
C TYR A 62 1.59 -5.87 1.38
N ASN A 63 2.46 -6.42 0.51
CA ASN A 63 3.56 -7.27 1.00
C ASN A 63 4.75 -7.40 0.03
N LYS A 64 5.95 -7.66 0.59
CA LYS A 64 7.14 -8.11 -0.16
C LYS A 64 7.11 -9.60 -0.52
N TYR A 65 6.24 -10.37 0.13
CA TYR A 65 6.05 -11.81 -0.10
C TYR A 65 4.87 -12.13 -1.02
N ASP A 66 4.11 -11.13 -1.46
CA ASP A 66 3.04 -11.34 -2.43
C ASP A 66 3.66 -11.75 -3.79
N GLU A 67 2.99 -12.65 -4.50
CA GLU A 67 3.46 -13.12 -5.81
C GLU A 67 3.53 -11.95 -6.81
N ILE A 68 4.67 -11.82 -7.47
CA ILE A 68 4.92 -10.77 -8.46
C ILE A 68 4.48 -11.28 -9.83
N PHE A 69 3.49 -10.60 -10.42
CA PHE A 69 2.98 -10.95 -11.74
C PHE A 69 3.56 -10.02 -12.83
N ASN A 70 4.06 -10.61 -13.93
CA ASN A 70 4.74 -9.91 -15.03
C ASN A 70 3.79 -9.15 -15.99
N ASP A 71 2.56 -8.89 -15.59
CA ASP A 71 1.52 -8.28 -16.44
C ASP A 71 1.18 -6.83 -16.07
N GLY A 72 1.94 -6.24 -15.15
CA GLY A 72 1.82 -4.82 -14.78
C GLY A 72 0.66 -4.51 -13.82
N LYS A 73 -0.10 -5.51 -13.35
CA LYS A 73 -1.24 -5.33 -12.43
C LYS A 73 -0.86 -5.42 -10.94
N TYR A 74 0.34 -5.93 -10.63
CA TYR A 74 0.95 -5.91 -9.30
C TYR A 74 2.32 -5.24 -9.35
N LEU A 75 2.52 -4.23 -8.50
CA LEU A 75 3.81 -3.57 -8.33
C LEU A 75 4.45 -4.03 -7.03
N ASN A 76 5.26 -5.09 -7.10
CA ASN A 76 6.51 -5.07 -6.35
C ASN A 76 7.64 -5.75 -7.11
N LYS A 77 8.77 -5.03 -7.13
CA LYS A 77 10.16 -5.40 -7.39
C LYS A 77 10.54 -6.13 -8.68
N ASN A 78 11.48 -5.46 -9.36
CA ASN A 78 12.57 -6.01 -10.16
C ASN A 78 12.41 -6.04 -11.69
N LYS A 79 11.43 -5.37 -12.30
CA LYS A 79 11.47 -5.22 -13.77
C LYS A 79 10.98 -3.91 -14.39
N TYR A 80 10.11 -3.12 -13.72
CA TYR A 80 9.42 -2.00 -14.40
C TYR A 80 9.59 -0.60 -13.77
N GLY A 81 10.57 -0.38 -12.89
CA GLY A 81 11.00 0.96 -12.47
C GLY A 81 10.23 1.56 -11.28
N ASN A 82 10.73 2.73 -10.83
CA ASN A 82 10.37 3.41 -9.58
C ASN A 82 8.99 4.14 -9.62
N ILE A 83 8.05 3.67 -10.45
CA ILE A 83 6.79 4.36 -10.74
C ILE A 83 5.61 3.57 -10.16
N ILE A 84 4.85 4.20 -9.27
CA ILE A 84 3.58 3.66 -8.76
C ILE A 84 2.44 4.15 -9.66
N SER A 85 1.53 3.26 -10.06
CA SER A 85 0.34 3.63 -10.86
C SER A 85 -0.54 4.65 -10.12
N SER A 86 -1.11 5.60 -10.86
CA SER A 86 -2.02 6.65 -10.34
C SER A 86 -3.35 6.12 -9.79
N GLU A 87 -3.64 4.83 -9.98
CA GLU A 87 -4.87 4.20 -9.49
C GLU A 87 -4.73 3.65 -8.07
N VAL A 88 -3.49 3.48 -7.58
CA VAL A 88 -3.18 2.97 -6.23
C VAL A 88 -3.65 3.98 -5.17
N LYS A 89 -4.38 3.50 -4.15
CA LYS A 89 -5.00 4.35 -3.12
C LYS A 89 -4.23 4.38 -1.80
N SER A 90 -3.43 3.35 -1.53
CA SER A 90 -2.56 3.29 -0.35
C SER A 90 -1.30 2.49 -0.62
N LEU A 91 -0.22 2.84 0.04
CA LEU A 91 0.92 1.94 0.20
C LEU A 91 0.75 1.15 1.50
N GLY A 92 0.67 -0.16 1.42
CA GLY A 92 0.35 -1.03 2.55
C GLY A 92 1.58 -1.49 3.36
N TYR A 93 1.39 -2.55 4.15
CA TYR A 93 2.43 -3.11 5.02
C TYR A 93 3.67 -3.56 4.21
N GLU A 94 4.88 -3.19 4.63
CA GLU A 94 6.15 -3.65 4.03
C GLU A 94 6.27 -3.51 2.49
N CYS A 95 5.52 -2.57 1.88
CA CYS A 95 5.34 -2.47 0.43
C CYS A 95 6.66 -2.39 -0.38
N PHE A 96 7.70 -1.78 0.15
CA PHE A 96 9.06 -1.66 -0.41
C PHE A 96 10.13 -2.13 0.57
N TYR A 97 9.78 -2.92 1.58
CA TYR A 97 10.69 -3.39 2.64
C TYR A 97 12.00 -3.96 2.05
N ASN A 98 13.14 -3.56 2.62
CA ASN A 98 14.49 -3.88 2.16
C ASN A 98 14.68 -3.59 0.66
N GLY A 99 14.21 -2.43 0.19
CA GLY A 99 14.45 -1.93 -1.17
C GLY A 99 15.89 -1.46 -1.37
N TYR A 100 16.85 -2.37 -1.34
CA TYR A 100 18.28 -2.03 -1.42
C TYR A 100 18.71 -1.40 -2.74
N GLU A 101 17.93 -1.53 -3.80
CA GLU A 101 18.19 -0.91 -5.11
C GLU A 101 17.32 0.33 -5.36
N LEU A 102 16.36 0.63 -4.47
CA LEU A 102 15.45 1.74 -4.64
C LEU A 102 16.17 3.05 -4.32
N THR A 103 16.53 3.82 -5.36
CA THR A 103 17.25 5.09 -5.22
C THR A 103 16.33 6.31 -5.11
N THR A 104 15.18 6.23 -5.79
CA THR A 104 14.13 7.26 -5.83
C THR A 104 12.76 6.58 -5.95
N ILE A 105 11.69 7.27 -5.58
CA ILE A 105 10.32 6.83 -5.84
C ILE A 105 9.39 8.02 -6.03
N ASN A 106 8.50 7.92 -7.02
CA ASN A 106 7.43 8.89 -7.20
C ASN A 106 6.12 8.34 -6.61
N ILE A 107 5.61 9.00 -5.56
CA ILE A 107 4.34 8.64 -4.92
C ILE A 107 3.22 9.46 -5.58
N PRO A 108 2.24 8.84 -6.26
CA PRO A 108 1.12 9.54 -6.88
C PRO A 108 0.18 10.17 -5.85
N SER A 109 -0.49 11.25 -6.25
CA SER A 109 -1.44 12.01 -5.43
C SER A 109 -2.73 11.26 -5.09
N SER A 110 -2.96 10.10 -5.70
CA SER A 110 -4.05 9.18 -5.36
C SER A 110 -3.88 8.51 -4.00
N ILE A 111 -2.66 8.52 -3.45
CA ILE A 111 -2.28 7.84 -2.21
C ILE A 111 -2.55 8.75 -1.02
N SER A 112 -3.29 8.21 -0.05
CA SER A 112 -3.69 8.93 1.17
C SER A 112 -2.87 8.56 2.41
N GLU A 113 -2.19 7.41 2.38
CA GLU A 113 -1.38 6.89 3.49
C GLU A 113 -0.15 6.09 3.03
N ILE A 114 0.90 6.15 3.85
CA ILE A 114 2.06 5.26 3.77
C ILE A 114 1.97 4.26 4.93
N GLY A 115 1.93 2.98 4.60
CA GLY A 115 1.74 1.88 5.55
C GLY A 115 2.93 1.60 6.44
N TYR A 116 2.71 0.70 7.40
CA TYR A 116 3.73 0.22 8.33
C TYR A 116 4.90 -0.41 7.58
N TYR A 117 6.13 -0.09 7.98
CA TYR A 117 7.36 -0.66 7.41
C TYR A 117 7.53 -0.50 5.88
N CYS A 118 6.75 0.37 5.23
CA CYS A 118 6.68 0.43 3.77
C CYS A 118 8.06 0.57 3.11
N PHE A 119 8.90 1.49 3.58
CA PHE A 119 10.26 1.71 3.08
C PHE A 119 11.33 1.30 4.11
N ASP A 120 10.98 0.46 5.10
CA ASP A 120 11.98 -0.01 6.07
C ASP A 120 13.14 -0.68 5.33
N GLY A 121 14.37 -0.24 5.61
CA GLY A 121 15.57 -0.85 5.06
C GLY A 121 15.84 -0.49 3.60
N CYS A 122 15.14 0.50 3.02
CA CYS A 122 15.50 1.10 1.74
C CYS A 122 16.80 1.92 1.87
N SER A 123 17.93 1.23 2.04
CA SER A 123 19.22 1.83 2.38
C SER A 123 19.82 2.68 1.26
N SER A 124 19.40 2.48 0.01
CA SER A 124 19.87 3.25 -1.15
C SER A 124 18.94 4.41 -1.55
N LEU A 125 17.80 4.57 -0.87
CA LEU A 125 16.83 5.63 -1.17
C LEU A 125 17.44 6.97 -0.77
N THR A 126 17.70 7.83 -1.75
CA THR A 126 18.41 9.10 -1.56
C THR A 126 17.47 10.28 -1.35
N SER A 127 16.31 10.23 -2.00
CA SER A 127 15.25 11.24 -1.94
C SER A 127 13.88 10.61 -2.09
N ILE A 128 12.89 11.22 -1.46
CA ILE A 128 11.48 10.87 -1.63
C ILE A 128 10.62 12.14 -1.52
N ASN A 129 9.68 12.27 -2.45
CA ASN A 129 8.67 13.32 -2.41
C ASN A 129 7.38 12.78 -1.81
N ILE A 130 6.96 13.29 -0.65
CA ILE A 130 5.67 12.96 -0.06
C ILE A 130 4.62 13.95 -0.59
N PRO A 131 3.64 13.52 -1.43
CA PRO A 131 2.56 14.39 -1.88
C PRO A 131 1.67 14.88 -0.74
N SER A 132 1.02 16.03 -0.93
CA SER A 132 0.08 16.63 0.02
C SER A 132 -1.22 15.84 0.21
N SER A 133 -1.46 14.81 -0.62
CA SER A 133 -2.56 13.87 -0.44
C SER A 133 -2.37 12.94 0.76
N ILE A 134 -1.13 12.74 1.21
CA ILE A 134 -0.83 11.87 2.36
C ILE A 134 -1.17 12.57 3.66
N SER A 135 -1.97 11.89 4.48
CA SER A 135 -2.35 12.34 5.82
C SER A 135 -1.70 11.54 6.94
N LYS A 136 -1.25 10.31 6.65
CA LYS A 136 -0.76 9.35 7.64
C LYS A 136 0.52 8.64 7.21
N LEU A 137 1.46 8.54 8.15
CA LEU A 137 2.65 7.71 8.07
C LEU A 137 2.54 6.56 9.09
N GLY A 138 2.73 5.32 8.66
CA GLY A 138 2.73 4.14 9.52
C GLY A 138 4.00 3.97 10.34
N ASP A 139 3.97 3.06 11.31
CA ASP A 139 5.14 2.80 12.16
C ASP A 139 6.32 2.31 11.32
N ARG A 140 7.51 2.81 11.64
CA ARG A 140 8.77 2.43 11.00
C ARG A 140 8.77 2.53 9.47
N CYS A 141 7.89 3.35 8.88
CA CYS A 141 7.74 3.39 7.43
C CYS A 141 8.99 3.87 6.66
N PHE A 142 9.91 4.63 7.26
CA PHE A 142 11.24 4.98 6.73
C PHE A 142 12.38 4.56 7.67
N TYR A 143 12.15 3.49 8.45
CA TYR A 143 13.16 2.98 9.38
C TYR A 143 14.40 2.50 8.62
N LYS A 144 15.60 2.86 9.08
CA LYS A 144 16.88 2.50 8.43
C LYS A 144 17.01 2.90 6.94
N CYS A 145 16.31 3.93 6.46
CA CYS A 145 16.60 4.55 5.17
C CYS A 145 17.89 5.39 5.25
N THR A 146 19.05 4.74 5.34
CA THR A 146 20.32 5.38 5.73
C THR A 146 20.85 6.38 4.72
N SER A 147 20.58 6.22 3.42
CA SER A 147 21.02 7.16 2.39
C SER A 147 20.06 8.32 2.15
N LEU A 148 18.92 8.37 2.86
CA LEU A 148 17.90 9.39 2.63
C LEU A 148 18.39 10.75 3.14
N THR A 149 18.82 11.61 2.22
CA THR A 149 19.49 12.88 2.52
C THR A 149 18.52 13.98 2.97
N SER A 150 17.29 13.96 2.44
CA SER A 150 16.25 14.92 2.76
C SER A 150 14.87 14.31 2.49
N ILE A 151 13.88 14.79 3.23
CA ILE A 151 12.47 14.49 3.01
C ILE A 151 11.63 15.70 3.36
N ASN A 152 10.74 16.10 2.46
CA ASN A 152 9.78 17.16 2.73
C ASN A 152 8.56 16.58 3.45
N ILE A 153 8.22 17.12 4.62
CA ILE A 153 7.06 16.69 5.41
C ILE A 153 5.92 17.69 5.19
N PRO A 154 4.93 17.39 4.32
CA PRO A 154 3.83 18.31 4.03
C PRO A 154 2.97 18.65 5.26
N SER A 155 2.24 19.76 5.17
CA SER A 155 1.27 20.19 6.20
C SER A 155 0.10 19.22 6.39
N SER A 156 -0.21 18.44 5.35
CA SER A 156 -1.28 17.44 5.32
C SER A 156 -1.06 16.27 6.28
N ILE A 157 0.19 15.95 6.65
CA ILE A 157 0.46 14.86 7.59
C ILE A 157 0.02 15.29 8.99
N THR A 158 -0.97 14.56 9.51
CA THR A 158 -1.56 14.75 10.83
C THR A 158 -1.26 13.59 11.77
N SER A 159 -0.97 12.40 11.22
CA SER A 159 -0.67 11.19 11.99
C SER A 159 0.71 10.64 11.65
N PHE A 160 1.53 10.43 12.68
CA PHE A 160 2.87 9.86 12.56
C PHE A 160 2.98 8.55 13.34
N GLY A 161 3.47 7.52 12.67
CA GLY A 161 3.78 6.24 13.28
C GLY A 161 5.05 6.28 14.12
N TRP A 162 5.13 5.35 15.05
CA TRP A 162 6.26 5.19 15.94
C TRP A 162 7.51 4.73 15.18
N GLY A 163 8.66 5.33 15.48
CA GLY A 163 9.94 5.02 14.85
C GLY A 163 10.00 5.26 13.34
N CYS A 164 9.05 5.99 12.75
CA CYS A 164 8.93 6.15 11.30
C CYS A 164 10.17 6.75 10.63
N PHE A 165 10.99 7.52 11.34
CA PHE A 165 12.23 8.13 10.84
C PHE A 165 13.48 7.67 11.60
N TYR A 166 13.39 6.62 12.43
CA TYR A 166 14.55 6.18 13.19
C TYR A 166 15.63 5.57 12.27
N LYS A 167 16.87 6.03 12.42
CA LYS A 167 18.03 5.67 11.58
C LYS A 167 17.87 6.02 10.10
N CYS A 168 17.04 7.01 9.75
CA CYS A 168 17.08 7.58 8.41
C CYS A 168 18.25 8.57 8.27
N GLY A 169 18.78 8.76 7.05
CA GLY A 169 19.94 9.64 6.80
C GLY A 169 19.71 11.10 7.22
N CYS A 170 18.47 11.58 7.12
CA CYS A 170 18.06 12.94 7.44
C CYS A 170 17.46 13.10 8.84
N GLU A 171 17.59 12.09 9.72
CA GLU A 171 17.02 12.09 11.07
C GLU A 171 17.35 13.38 11.86
N LYS A 172 18.61 13.83 11.78
CA LYS A 172 19.09 15.03 12.49
C LYS A 172 18.38 16.31 12.05
N GLU A 173 18.08 16.44 10.76
CA GLU A 173 17.36 17.60 10.22
C GLU A 173 15.87 17.52 10.58
N LEU A 174 15.27 16.33 10.49
CA LEU A 174 13.88 16.11 10.86
C LEU A 174 13.60 16.38 12.34
N LYS A 175 14.55 16.09 13.23
CA LYS A 175 14.44 16.43 14.67
C LYS A 175 14.30 17.93 14.94
N LYS A 176 14.69 18.81 14.00
CA LYS A 176 14.51 20.26 14.13
C LYS A 176 13.05 20.69 13.88
N ASN A 177 12.26 19.85 13.21
CA ASN A 177 10.86 20.14 12.89
C ASN A 177 9.94 19.85 14.10
N LYS A 178 9.39 20.91 14.69
CA LYS A 178 8.51 20.83 15.87
C LYS A 178 7.18 20.09 15.63
N ARG A 179 6.75 19.93 14.37
CA ARG A 179 5.52 19.19 14.04
C ARG A 179 5.70 17.68 14.14
N ILE A 180 6.94 17.17 14.09
CA ILE A 180 7.21 15.74 14.11
C ILE A 180 7.29 15.27 15.58
N PRO A 181 6.42 14.34 16.00
CA PRO A 181 6.47 13.77 17.34
C PRO A 181 7.80 13.08 17.66
N ARG A 182 8.25 13.12 18.93
CA ARG A 182 9.54 12.52 19.34
C ARG A 182 9.59 11.01 19.14
N ASN A 183 8.46 10.31 19.29
CA ASN A 183 8.36 8.88 19.09
C ASN A 183 8.68 8.43 17.65
N CYS A 184 8.60 9.32 16.66
CA CYS A 184 9.03 9.05 15.28
C CYS A 184 10.52 8.71 15.16
N PHE A 185 11.31 9.04 16.18
CA PHE A 185 12.77 8.84 16.22
C PHE A 185 13.19 7.85 17.31
N ASN A 186 12.28 7.02 17.82
CA ASN A 186 12.58 5.99 18.81
C ASN A 186 12.71 4.62 18.14
N LYS A 187 13.51 3.74 18.76
CA LYS A 187 13.75 2.35 18.31
C LYS A 187 12.58 1.46 18.60
#